data_AF-A0A354UND3-F1
#
_entry.id   AF-A0A354UND3-F1
#
_cell.length_a   1.000
_cell.length_b   1.000
_cell.length_c   1.000
_cell.angle_alpha   90.00
_cell.angle_beta   90.00
_cell.angle_gamma   90.00
#
_symmetry.space_group_name_H-M   'P 1'
#
loop_
_entity.id
_entity.type
_entity.pdbx_description
1 polymer ?
#
loop_
_entity_poly.entity_id
_entity_poly.type
_entity_poly.pdbx_seq_one_letter_code
_entity_poly.pdbx_strand_id
1 'polypeptide(L)'
;MQTIMQKIKSFLSKKAPGFYVGAAGAVIALALFIAYFVGYSSSEYFYPGVPVLFAASFLSFAVLAAFRKTSAYAPAALGILAFAGLCCYFANIHVYLALAFYDGVSLEAILGLSPAFYVTVILSLVVTVLGNVSAYMKQNRAAFTDSNKKMSTEAK
;
A
#
# COMPACT_ATOMS: atom_id res chain seq x y z
N MET A 1 32.16 6.04 13.85
CA MET A 1 30.83 6.63 13.56
C MET A 1 30.34 6.02 12.25
N GLN A 2 29.18 5.36 12.21
CA GLN A 2 28.67 4.79 10.95
C GLN A 2 28.05 5.88 10.08
N THR A 3 28.34 5.89 8.78
CA THR A 3 27.72 6.81 7.83
C THR A 3 26.24 6.46 7.61
N ILE A 4 25.45 7.42 7.13
CA ILE A 4 24.02 7.20 6.81
C ILE A 4 23.86 6.03 5.82
N MET A 5 24.74 5.96 4.82
CA MET A 5 24.78 4.85 3.85
C MET A 5 25.01 3.50 4.52
N GLN A 6 25.92 3.41 5.50
CA GLN A 6 26.17 2.17 6.25
C GLN A 6 24.95 1.77 7.08
N LYS A 7 24.21 2.72 7.67
CA LYS A 7 22.97 2.46 8.40
C LYS A 7 21.87 1.93 7.48
N ILE A 8 21.68 2.53 6.31
CA ILE A 8 20.70 2.09 5.30
C ILE A 8 21.03 0.68 4.81
N LYS A 9 22.30 0.44 4.44
CA LYS A 9 22.75 -0.88 3.95
C LYS A 9 22.57 -1.96 5.03
N SER A 10 22.88 -1.64 6.29
CA SER A 10 22.67 -2.54 7.43
C SER A 10 21.18 -2.80 7.72
N PHE A 11 20.32 -1.82 7.50
CA PHE A 11 18.88 -1.99 7.63
C PHE A 11 18.33 -2.91 6.53
N LEU A 12 18.66 -2.64 5.27
CA LEU A 12 18.16 -3.40 4.11
C LEU A 12 18.66 -4.85 4.11
N SER A 13 19.91 -5.10 4.53
CA SER A 13 20.45 -6.46 4.59
C SER A 13 19.73 -7.38 5.58
N LYS A 14 19.02 -6.80 6.57
CA LYS A 14 18.24 -7.54 7.57
C LYS A 14 16.82 -7.84 7.12
N LYS A 15 16.37 -7.26 6.00
CA LYS A 15 15.01 -7.44 5.47
C LYS A 15 14.88 -8.74 4.67
N ALA A 16 13.73 -9.38 4.83
CA ALA A 16 13.36 -10.60 4.12
C ALA A 16 12.49 -10.26 2.89
N PRO A 17 12.23 -11.22 1.96
CA PRO A 17 11.50 -10.95 0.73
C PRO A 17 10.13 -10.26 0.92
N GLY A 18 9.42 -10.58 2.01
CA GLY A 18 8.13 -9.96 2.32
C GLY A 18 8.20 -8.44 2.43
N PHE A 19 9.28 -7.89 2.99
CA PHE A 19 9.49 -6.44 3.07
C PHE A 19 9.55 -5.79 1.69
N TYR A 20 10.21 -6.42 0.71
CA TYR A 20 10.35 -5.86 -0.63
C TYR A 20 9.04 -5.91 -1.41
N VAL A 21 8.23 -6.96 -1.21
CA VAL A 21 6.87 -7.03 -1.78
C VAL A 21 5.98 -5.92 -1.19
N GLY A 22 6.04 -5.71 0.13
CA GLY A 22 5.31 -4.62 0.78
C GLY A 22 5.83 -3.24 0.34
N ALA A 23 7.13 -3.08 0.17
CA ALA A 23 7.73 -1.83 -0.30
C ALA A 23 7.30 -1.49 -1.73
N ALA A 24 7.21 -2.47 -2.63
CA ALA A 24 6.64 -2.27 -3.96
C ALA A 24 5.19 -1.80 -3.89
N GLY A 25 4.37 -2.43 -3.03
CA GLY A 25 3.00 -1.98 -2.77
C GLY A 25 2.94 -0.55 -2.22
N ALA A 26 3.85 -0.18 -1.30
CA ALA A 26 3.91 1.18 -0.75
C ALA A 26 4.28 2.22 -1.82
N VAL A 27 5.20 1.91 -2.73
CA VAL A 27 5.53 2.79 -3.87
C VAL A 27 4.31 2.98 -4.78
N ILE A 28 3.56 1.91 -5.05
CA ILE A 28 2.32 2.01 -5.84
C ILE A 28 1.26 2.81 -5.08
N ALA A 29 1.15 2.69 -3.75
CA ALA A 29 0.24 3.51 -2.95
C ALA A 29 0.58 5.01 -3.03
N LEU A 30 1.87 5.36 -3.05
CA LEU A 30 2.31 6.73 -3.29
C LEU A 30 1.99 7.19 -4.72
N ALA A 31 2.21 6.33 -5.72
CA ALA A 31 1.84 6.63 -7.10
C ALA A 31 0.32 6.84 -7.25
N LEU A 32 -0.50 6.05 -6.56
CA LEU A 32 -1.96 6.21 -6.49
C LEU A 32 -2.38 7.54 -5.90
N PHE A 33 -1.74 7.97 -4.80
CA PHE A 33 -1.99 9.28 -4.21
C PHE A 33 -1.83 10.40 -5.25
N ILE A 34 -0.70 10.36 -5.98
CA ILE A 34 -0.40 11.35 -7.03
C ILE A 34 -1.38 11.22 -8.20
N ALA A 35 -1.58 10.01 -8.72
CA ALA A 35 -2.43 9.75 -9.87
C ALA A 35 -3.89 10.15 -9.62
N TYR A 36 -4.41 9.90 -8.41
CA TYR A 36 -5.76 10.33 -8.03
C TYR A 36 -5.87 11.86 -7.97
N PHE A 37 -4.89 12.53 -7.35
CA PHE A 37 -4.86 14.00 -7.33
C PHE A 37 -4.83 14.60 -8.74
N VAL A 38 -3.97 14.07 -9.61
CA VAL A 38 -3.86 14.56 -10.99
C VAL A 38 -5.12 14.23 -11.80
N GLY A 39 -5.67 13.02 -11.65
CA GLY A 39 -6.80 12.55 -12.45
C GLY A 39 -8.16 13.13 -12.05
N TYR A 40 -8.32 13.54 -10.78
CA TYR A 40 -9.62 13.96 -10.25
C TYR A 40 -9.65 15.37 -9.65
N SER A 41 -8.54 16.09 -9.43
CA SER A 41 -8.55 17.39 -8.73
C SER A 41 -9.53 18.43 -9.27
N SER A 42 -9.83 18.42 -10.57
CA SER A 42 -10.80 19.32 -11.21
C SER A 42 -12.15 18.67 -11.51
N SER A 43 -12.35 17.43 -11.07
CA SER A 43 -13.58 16.64 -11.29
C SER A 43 -14.54 16.78 -10.12
N GLU A 44 -15.84 16.80 -10.42
CA GLU A 44 -16.91 16.70 -9.43
C GLU A 44 -16.87 15.38 -8.62
N TYR A 45 -16.16 14.36 -9.11
CA TYR A 45 -15.97 13.08 -8.44
C TYR A 45 -14.76 13.05 -7.50
N PHE A 46 -14.10 14.19 -7.28
CA PHE A 46 -13.00 14.29 -6.33
C PHE A 46 -13.51 14.13 -4.90
N TYR A 47 -13.00 13.13 -4.19
CA TYR A 47 -13.22 12.98 -2.76
C TYR A 47 -11.88 12.97 -2.00
N PRO A 48 -11.62 13.95 -1.11
CA PRO A 48 -10.34 14.07 -0.40
C PRO A 48 -9.97 12.84 0.45
N GLY A 49 -10.96 12.07 0.91
CA GLY A 49 -10.71 10.88 1.71
C GLY A 49 -9.98 9.77 0.94
N VAL A 50 -10.16 9.68 -0.39
CA VAL A 50 -9.48 8.66 -1.22
C VAL A 50 -7.95 8.85 -1.20
N PRO A 51 -7.38 10.00 -1.60
CA PRO A 51 -5.93 10.18 -1.61
C PRO A 51 -5.36 10.18 -0.18
N VAL A 52 -6.10 10.69 0.82
CA VAL A 52 -5.67 10.63 2.23
C VAL A 52 -5.45 9.18 2.69
N LEU A 53 -6.34 8.26 2.31
CA LEU A 53 -6.19 6.84 2.66
C LEU A 53 -5.00 6.17 1.96
N PHE A 54 -4.73 6.52 0.69
CA PHE A 54 -3.53 6.02 0.00
C PHE A 54 -2.23 6.60 0.56
N ALA A 55 -2.21 7.88 0.93
CA ALA A 55 -1.09 8.48 1.64
C ALA A 55 -0.89 7.83 3.01
N ALA A 56 -1.95 7.61 3.79
CA ALA A 56 -1.88 6.90 5.06
C ALA A 56 -1.39 5.46 4.90
N SER A 57 -1.81 4.76 3.85
CA SER A 57 -1.33 3.41 3.49
C SER A 57 0.20 3.42 3.29
N PHE A 58 0.72 4.33 2.47
CA PHE A 58 2.16 4.50 2.27
C PHE A 58 2.91 4.86 3.57
N LEU A 59 2.44 5.88 4.30
CA LEU A 59 3.11 6.36 5.51
C LEU A 59 3.10 5.32 6.63
N SER A 60 1.99 4.61 6.80
CA SER A 60 1.88 3.53 7.79
C SER A 60 2.89 2.42 7.50
N PHE A 61 3.04 1.99 6.24
CA PHE A 61 4.07 1.04 5.87
C PHE A 61 5.48 1.57 6.16
N ALA A 62 5.80 2.79 5.71
CA ALA A 62 7.14 3.37 5.89
C ALA A 62 7.54 3.47 7.38
N VAL A 63 6.62 3.94 8.21
CA VAL A 63 6.85 4.10 9.66
C VAL A 63 6.94 2.74 10.34
N LEU A 64 5.97 1.83 10.12
CA LEU A 64 5.94 0.54 10.81
C LEU A 64 7.10 -0.36 10.35
N ALA A 65 7.50 -0.31 9.08
CA ALA A 65 8.58 -1.13 8.57
C ALA A 65 9.98 -0.66 9.03
N ALA A 66 10.11 0.61 9.43
CA ALA A 66 11.34 1.16 10.00
C ALA A 66 11.73 0.50 11.34
N PHE A 67 10.75 0.15 12.18
CA PHE A 67 11.03 -0.47 13.47
C PHE A 67 10.86 -1.98 13.44
N ARG A 68 11.80 -2.69 14.07
CA ARG A 68 11.83 -4.16 14.12
C ARG A 68 10.53 -4.75 14.70
N LYS A 69 10.07 -4.24 15.84
CA LYS A 69 8.89 -4.77 16.55
C LYS A 69 7.60 -4.57 15.75
N THR A 70 7.48 -3.46 15.03
CA THR A 70 6.26 -3.12 14.29
C THR A 70 6.26 -3.58 12.84
N SER A 71 7.42 -3.94 12.30
CA SER A 71 7.56 -4.30 10.87
C SER A 71 6.72 -5.50 10.44
N ALA A 72 6.29 -6.37 11.36
CA ALA A 72 5.35 -7.44 11.06
C ALA A 72 3.93 -6.92 10.72
N TYR A 73 3.53 -5.78 11.25
CA TYR A 73 2.21 -5.18 11.01
C TYR A 73 2.19 -4.24 9.80
N ALA A 74 3.35 -3.82 9.31
CA ALA A 74 3.47 -2.87 8.20
C ALA A 74 2.71 -3.32 6.93
N PRO A 75 2.84 -4.59 6.47
CA PRO A 75 2.11 -5.04 5.29
C PRO A 75 0.59 -5.09 5.47
N ALA A 76 0.12 -5.47 6.67
CA ALA A 76 -1.30 -5.50 6.98
C ALA A 76 -1.88 -4.08 6.99
N ALA A 77 -1.19 -3.11 7.60
CA ALA A 77 -1.59 -1.71 7.58
C ALA A 77 -1.65 -1.15 6.14
N LEU A 78 -0.64 -1.46 5.32
CA LEU A 78 -0.62 -1.11 3.89
C LEU A 78 -1.88 -1.64 3.18
N GLY A 79 -2.14 -2.95 3.29
CA GLY A 79 -3.27 -3.61 2.63
C GLY A 79 -4.63 -3.09 3.09
N ILE A 80 -4.84 -2.97 4.40
CA ILE A 80 -6.10 -2.51 4.99
C ILE A 80 -6.41 -1.06 4.58
N LEU A 81 -5.43 -0.16 4.66
CA LEU A 81 -5.65 1.24 4.30
C LEU A 81 -5.82 1.43 2.79
N ALA A 82 -5.12 0.66 1.97
CA ALA A 82 -5.32 0.67 0.52
C ALA A 82 -6.72 0.15 0.14
N PHE A 83 -7.17 -0.92 0.79
CA PHE A 83 -8.51 -1.45 0.60
C PHE A 83 -9.60 -0.46 1.08
N ALA A 84 -9.41 0.17 2.23
CA ALA A 84 -10.29 1.24 2.69
C ALA A 84 -10.34 2.41 1.68
N GLY A 85 -9.19 2.78 1.08
CA GLY A 85 -9.11 3.75 -0.01
C GLY A 85 -9.94 3.34 -1.23
N LEU A 86 -9.88 2.07 -1.63
CA LEU A 86 -10.69 1.52 -2.71
C LEU A 86 -12.20 1.53 -2.40
N CYS A 87 -12.60 1.12 -1.21
CA CYS A 87 -13.99 1.19 -0.77
C CYS A 87 -14.51 2.64 -0.76
N CYS A 88 -13.69 3.55 -0.22
CA CYS A 88 -13.98 4.98 -0.20
C CYS A 88 -14.15 5.54 -1.62
N TYR A 89 -13.30 5.10 -2.56
CA TYR A 89 -13.42 5.48 -3.97
C TYR A 89 -14.73 5.00 -4.59
N PHE A 90 -15.08 3.71 -4.42
CA PHE A 90 -16.34 3.19 -4.96
C PHE A 90 -17.58 3.84 -4.33
N ALA A 91 -17.53 4.18 -3.04
CA ALA A 91 -18.59 4.91 -2.37
C ALA A 91 -18.82 6.31 -2.98
N ASN A 92 -17.83 6.92 -3.62
CA ASN A 92 -17.94 8.28 -4.19
C ASN A 92 -18.06 8.30 -5.72
N ILE A 93 -17.53 7.29 -6.43
CA ILE A 93 -17.57 7.22 -7.90
C ILE A 93 -18.85 6.55 -8.43
N HIS A 94 -19.75 6.07 -7.56
CA HIS A 94 -20.95 5.34 -7.98
C HIS A 94 -21.87 6.17 -8.88
N VAL A 95 -21.96 7.49 -8.69
CA VAL A 95 -22.74 8.39 -9.56
C VAL A 95 -22.14 8.45 -10.97
N TYR A 96 -20.82 8.55 -11.08
CA TYR A 96 -20.12 8.49 -12.36
C TYR A 96 -20.42 7.18 -13.11
N LEU A 97 -20.40 6.05 -12.39
CA LEU A 97 -20.74 4.74 -12.96
C LEU A 97 -22.21 4.65 -13.36
N ALA A 98 -23.12 5.20 -12.55
CA ALA A 98 -24.54 5.22 -12.88
C ALA A 98 -24.84 6.02 -14.16
N LEU A 99 -24.14 7.13 -14.38
CA LEU A 99 -24.23 7.91 -15.61
C LEU A 99 -23.61 7.18 -16.81
N ALA A 100 -22.43 6.60 -16.62
CA ALA A 100 -21.73 5.86 -17.67
C ALA A 100 -22.48 4.61 -18.16
N PHE A 101 -23.29 4.00 -17.28
CA PHE A 101 -24.08 2.80 -17.57
C PHE A 101 -25.59 3.04 -17.56
N TYR A 102 -26.03 4.29 -17.78
CA TYR A 102 -27.46 4.63 -17.76
C TYR A 102 -28.27 3.79 -18.76
N ASP A 103 -27.76 3.62 -19.97
CA ASP A 103 -28.38 2.80 -21.03
C ASP A 103 -28.02 1.30 -20.92
N GLY A 104 -27.42 0.88 -19.80
CA GLY A 104 -26.98 -0.49 -19.54
C GLY A 104 -25.46 -0.69 -19.64
N VAL A 105 -25.03 -1.92 -19.39
CA VAL A 105 -23.61 -2.30 -19.42
C VAL A 105 -23.25 -2.85 -20.80
N SER A 106 -22.41 -2.12 -21.54
CA SER A 106 -21.84 -2.53 -22.82
C SER A 106 -20.31 -2.45 -22.80
N LEU A 107 -19.65 -3.17 -23.71
CA LEU A 107 -18.18 -3.10 -23.83
C LEU A 107 -17.71 -1.69 -24.18
N GLU A 108 -18.46 -0.98 -25.03
CA GLU A 108 -18.19 0.42 -25.40
C GLU A 108 -18.29 1.35 -24.20
N ALA A 109 -19.32 1.19 -23.36
CA ALA A 109 -19.49 1.98 -22.14
C ALA A 109 -18.35 1.71 -21.14
N ILE A 110 -17.92 0.47 -21.00
CA ILE A 110 -16.74 0.12 -20.19
C ILE A 110 -15.52 0.84 -20.78
N LEU A 111 -15.16 0.58 -22.03
CA LEU A 111 -13.96 1.16 -22.65
C LEU A 111 -13.98 2.71 -22.71
N GLY A 112 -15.16 3.33 -22.68
CA GLY A 112 -15.36 4.77 -22.62
C GLY A 112 -15.10 5.41 -21.24
N LEU A 113 -14.87 4.62 -20.19
CA LEU A 113 -14.54 5.15 -18.87
C LEU A 113 -13.20 5.91 -18.88
N SER A 114 -13.08 6.89 -17.99
CA SER A 114 -11.89 7.71 -17.85
C SER A 114 -10.64 6.86 -17.58
N PRO A 115 -9.48 7.14 -18.20
CA PRO A 115 -8.22 6.48 -17.85
C PRO A 115 -7.88 6.56 -16.36
N ALA A 116 -8.26 7.66 -15.70
CA ALA A 116 -8.07 7.83 -14.25
C ALA A 116 -8.88 6.81 -13.43
N PHE A 117 -10.05 6.38 -13.93
CA PHE A 117 -10.84 5.32 -13.31
C PHE A 117 -10.07 4.00 -13.30
N TYR A 118 -9.57 3.59 -14.46
CA TYR A 118 -8.79 2.36 -14.61
C TYR A 118 -7.54 2.34 -13.76
N VAL A 119 -6.76 3.43 -13.82
CA VAL A 119 -5.53 3.56 -13.03
C VAL A 119 -5.83 3.43 -11.54
N THR A 120 -6.87 4.10 -11.05
CA THR A 120 -7.23 4.07 -9.63
C THR A 120 -7.66 2.68 -9.19
N VAL A 121 -8.55 2.02 -9.96
CA VAL A 121 -9.05 0.67 -9.61
C VAL A 121 -7.95 -0.38 -9.70
N ILE A 122 -7.20 -0.42 -10.80
CA ILE A 122 -6.18 -1.45 -11.02
C ILE A 122 -5.06 -1.31 -9.99
N LEU A 123 -4.51 -0.11 -9.81
CA LEU A 123 -3.41 0.07 -8.88
C LEU A 123 -3.85 -0.17 -7.44
N SER A 124 -5.05 0.25 -7.04
CA SER A 124 -5.52 0.04 -5.66
C SER A 124 -5.74 -1.44 -5.33
N LEU A 125 -6.22 -2.23 -6.30
CA LEU A 125 -6.29 -3.68 -6.19
C LEU A 125 -4.90 -4.28 -6.07
N VAL A 126 -3.94 -3.87 -6.90
CA VAL A 126 -2.56 -4.34 -6.84
C VAL A 126 -1.93 -4.04 -5.47
N VAL A 127 -2.08 -2.83 -4.93
CA VAL A 127 -1.58 -2.49 -3.58
C VAL A 127 -2.23 -3.36 -2.51
N THR A 128 -3.54 -3.57 -2.59
CA THR A 128 -4.29 -4.40 -1.65
C THR A 128 -3.78 -5.84 -1.67
N VAL A 129 -3.55 -6.41 -2.86
CA VAL A 129 -3.00 -7.77 -3.04
C VAL A 129 -1.58 -7.83 -2.51
N LEU A 130 -0.70 -6.89 -2.88
CA LEU A 130 0.69 -6.87 -2.42
C LEU A 130 0.80 -6.72 -0.91
N GLY A 131 -0.06 -5.90 -0.29
CA GLY A 131 -0.15 -5.75 1.17
C GLY A 131 -0.54 -7.07 1.84
N ASN A 132 -1.58 -7.74 1.33
CA ASN A 132 -2.01 -9.05 1.83
C ASN A 132 -0.94 -10.14 1.65
N VAL A 133 -0.41 -10.30 0.43
CA VAL A 133 0.63 -11.30 0.13
C VAL A 133 1.86 -11.06 1.01
N SER A 134 2.31 -9.81 1.13
CA SER A 134 3.42 -9.45 2.00
C SER A 134 3.13 -9.76 3.47
N ALA A 135 1.90 -9.58 3.97
CA ALA A 135 1.55 -9.89 5.35
C ALA A 135 1.79 -11.37 5.73
N TYR A 136 1.61 -12.29 4.78
CA TYR A 136 1.89 -13.72 4.98
C TYR A 136 3.36 -14.10 4.76
N MET A 137 4.20 -13.16 4.33
CA MET A 137 5.63 -13.37 4.12
C MET A 137 6.47 -12.88 5.30
N LYS A 138 7.63 -13.51 5.50
CA LYS A 138 8.61 -13.06 6.51
C LYS A 138 9.10 -11.65 6.14
N GLN A 139 9.01 -10.73 7.12
CA GLN A 139 9.43 -9.33 6.97
C GLN A 139 10.91 -9.09 7.33
N ASN A 140 11.46 -9.85 8.29
CA ASN A 140 12.86 -9.78 8.70
C ASN A 140 13.53 -11.17 8.61
N ARG A 141 14.84 -11.21 8.37
CA ARG A 141 15.62 -12.46 8.30
C ARG A 141 15.83 -13.09 9.69
N ALA A 142 15.82 -14.42 9.75
CA ALA A 142 15.85 -15.22 10.99
C ALA A 142 17.15 -15.11 11.81
N ALA A 143 18.30 -14.83 11.18
CA ALA A 143 19.59 -14.66 11.87
C ALA A 143 19.57 -13.55 12.94
N PHE A 144 18.58 -12.66 12.92
CA PHE A 144 18.39 -11.62 13.93
C PHE A 144 17.46 -12.06 15.09
N THR A 145 16.62 -13.09 14.89
CA THR A 145 15.66 -13.61 15.88
C THR A 145 16.34 -14.45 16.96
N ASP A 146 17.40 -15.20 16.62
CA ASP A 146 18.11 -16.08 17.56
C ASP A 146 19.01 -15.36 18.57
N SER A 147 19.52 -14.17 18.25
CA SER A 147 20.35 -13.39 19.19
C SER A 147 19.63 -13.03 20.48
N ASN A 148 18.29 -12.87 20.44
CA ASN A 148 17.48 -12.55 21.61
C ASN A 148 17.00 -13.81 22.36
N LYS A 149 16.92 -14.95 21.66
CA LYS A 149 16.55 -16.24 22.27
C LYS A 149 17.70 -16.77 23.13
N LYS A 150 18.94 -16.68 22.64
CA LYS A 150 20.15 -17.11 23.39
C LYS A 150 20.36 -16.31 24.68
N MET A 151 20.19 -14.98 24.69
CA MET A 151 20.33 -14.17 25.90
C MET A 151 19.28 -14.49 27.00
N SER A 152 18.09 -14.99 26.64
CA SER A 152 17.07 -15.36 27.65
C SER A 152 17.28 -16.75 28.26
N THR A 153 18.04 -17.61 27.57
CA THR A 153 18.32 -18.98 28.03
C THR A 153 19.59 -19.04 28.87
N GLU A 154 20.54 -18.13 28.67
CA GLU A 154 21.76 -18.02 29.48
C GLU A 154 21.56 -17.21 30.78
N ALA A 155 20.40 -16.58 30.96
CA ALA A 155 20.02 -15.84 32.17
C ALA A 155 19.12 -16.65 33.14
N LYS A 156 19.02 -17.97 32.93
CA LYS A 156 18.34 -18.94 33.82
C LYS A 156 19.34 -19.98 34.30
#